data_AF-A0A915LWW1-F1
#
_entry.id   AF-A0A915LWW1-F1
#
_cell.length_a   1.000
_cell.length_b   1.000
_cell.length_c   1.000
_cell.angle_alpha   90.00
_cell.angle_beta   90.00
_cell.angle_gamma   90.00
#
_symmetry.space_group_name_H-M   'P 1'
#
loop_
_entity.id
_entity.type
_entity.pdbx_description
1 polymer ?
#
loop_
_entity_poly.entity_id
_entity_poly.type
_entity_poly.pdbx_seq_one_letter_code
_entity_poly.pdbx_strand_id
1 'polypeptide(L)'
;MVPTSSIAANNNPENEQLSQNDEMRVSYHECGHVIVSWYLKNADAPTKVTIVGVDWKLGCTTFSTYASKFWKFEEMLDKMASLLGGYAVEKLLLGGLTDGSANDMEKATEIAYELVIKFGMVKEIGPIQINYQDCSEYLKGG
;
A
#
# COMPACT_ATOMS: atom_id res chain seq x y z
N MET A 1 2.53 26.16 6.39
CA MET A 1 3.87 25.82 5.86
C MET A 1 3.65 24.65 4.93
N VAL A 2 3.65 24.89 3.62
CA VAL A 2 3.40 23.84 2.63
C VAL A 2 4.69 23.01 2.53
N PRO A 3 4.67 21.69 2.75
CA PRO A 3 5.87 20.88 2.58
C PRO A 3 6.24 20.90 1.09
N THR A 4 7.44 21.40 0.80
CA THR A 4 8.05 21.36 -0.54
C THR A 4 8.44 19.91 -0.85
N SER A 5 7.64 19.23 -1.67
CA SER A 5 7.99 17.91 -2.20
C SER A 5 9.05 18.06 -3.30
N SER A 6 10.30 17.75 -2.98
CA SER A 6 11.40 17.67 -3.94
C SER A 6 11.35 16.32 -4.68
N ILE A 7 11.04 16.35 -5.97
CA ILE A 7 11.23 15.21 -6.86
C ILE A 7 12.73 15.16 -7.20
N ALA A 8 13.48 14.26 -6.58
CA ALA A 8 14.90 14.07 -6.85
C ALA A 8 15.09 12.92 -7.84
N ALA A 9 15.67 13.21 -9.00
CA ALA A 9 16.14 12.20 -9.94
C ALA A 9 17.51 11.65 -9.48
N ASN A 10 17.69 10.33 -9.38
CA ASN A 10 18.99 9.71 -9.04
C ASN A 10 19.86 9.61 -10.29
N ASN A 11 21.16 9.92 -10.15
CA ASN A 11 22.17 9.90 -11.20
C ASN A 11 23.18 8.74 -11.00
N ASN A 12 22.72 7.53 -10.66
CA ASN A 12 23.61 6.38 -10.46
C ASN A 12 23.79 5.58 -11.78
N PRO A 13 25.02 5.46 -12.32
CA PRO A 13 25.28 4.91 -13.67
C PRO A 13 25.13 3.38 -13.82
N GLU A 14 24.79 2.65 -12.75
CA GLU A 14 24.71 1.17 -12.76
C GLU A 14 23.27 0.61 -12.82
N ASN A 15 22.25 1.47 -12.75
CA ASN A 15 20.87 1.03 -13.02
C ASN A 15 20.62 1.08 -14.53
N GLU A 16 20.07 0.00 -15.10
CA GLU A 16 19.41 0.06 -16.41
C GLU A 16 18.53 1.30 -16.43
N GLN A 17 18.80 2.22 -17.35
CA GLN A 17 18.01 3.44 -17.47
C GLN A 17 16.56 3.01 -17.68
N LEU A 18 15.70 3.37 -16.73
CA LEU A 18 14.27 3.15 -16.86
C LEU A 18 13.80 3.77 -18.16
N SER A 19 12.94 3.07 -18.89
CA SER A 19 12.29 3.69 -20.03
C SER A 19 11.44 4.87 -19.53
N GLN A 20 11.26 5.90 -20.35
CA GLN A 20 10.39 7.02 -20.01
C GLN A 20 8.96 6.56 -19.63
N ASN A 21 8.50 5.45 -20.22
CA ASN A 21 7.21 4.85 -19.89
C ASN A 21 7.19 4.23 -18.49
N ASP A 22 8.28 3.58 -18.07
CA ASP A 22 8.39 3.00 -16.73
C ASP A 22 8.52 4.09 -15.66
N GLU A 23 9.29 5.15 -15.91
CA GLU A 23 9.37 6.30 -15.01
C GLU A 23 8.01 6.97 -14.83
N MET A 24 7.26 7.15 -15.94
CA MET A 24 5.92 7.71 -15.91
C MET A 24 4.97 6.81 -15.11
N ARG A 25 5.03 5.49 -15.33
CA ARG A 25 4.20 4.54 -14.57
C ARG A 25 4.49 4.59 -13.07
N VAL A 26 5.76 4.52 -12.68
CA VAL A 26 6.17 4.63 -11.27
C VAL A 26 5.70 5.95 -10.68
N SER A 27 5.80 7.05 -11.44
CA SER A 27 5.29 8.36 -11.01
C SER A 27 3.80 8.33 -10.69
N TYR A 28 2.99 7.73 -11.56
CA TYR A 28 1.55 7.59 -11.32
C TYR A 28 1.24 6.67 -10.14
N HIS A 29 2.00 5.58 -9.99
CA HIS A 29 1.87 4.65 -8.87
C HIS A 29 2.08 5.36 -7.53
N GLU A 30 3.21 6.06 -7.37
CA GLU A 30 3.51 6.81 -6.16
C GLU A 30 2.51 7.94 -5.90
N CYS A 31 2.04 8.62 -6.95
CA CYS A 31 0.96 9.61 -6.84
C CYS A 31 -0.33 8.97 -6.29
N GLY A 32 -0.64 7.73 -6.65
CA GLY A 32 -1.81 7.00 -6.17
C GLY A 32 -1.80 6.83 -4.66
N HIS A 33 -0.68 6.38 -4.09
CA HIS A 33 -0.51 6.29 -2.65
C HIS A 33 -0.67 7.65 -1.96
N VAL A 34 0.01 8.68 -2.49
CA VAL A 34 0.01 10.02 -1.91
C VAL A 34 -1.39 10.63 -1.89
N ILE A 35 -2.10 10.59 -3.03
CA ILE A 35 -3.44 11.18 -3.15
C ILE A 35 -4.40 10.48 -2.19
N VAL A 36 -4.44 9.15 -2.18
CA VAL A 36 -5.35 8.41 -1.30
C VAL A 36 -5.05 8.72 0.17
N SER A 37 -3.79 8.64 0.59
CA SER A 37 -3.40 8.96 1.97
C SER A 37 -3.68 10.41 2.36
N TRP A 38 -3.60 11.35 1.42
CA TRP A 38 -3.87 12.77 1.70
C TRP A 38 -5.35 13.06 1.98
N TYR A 39 -6.26 12.33 1.33
CA TYR A 39 -7.70 12.54 1.49
C TYR A 39 -8.30 11.76 2.67
N LEU A 40 -7.66 10.67 3.09
CA LEU A 40 -8.15 9.83 4.18
C LEU A 40 -7.85 10.45 5.54
N LYS A 41 -8.84 10.41 6.42
CA LYS A 41 -8.77 11.08 7.73
C LYS A 41 -7.77 10.41 8.67
N ASN A 42 -7.67 9.07 8.59
CA ASN A 42 -6.89 8.28 9.54
C ASN A 42 -5.64 7.67 8.90
N ALA A 43 -5.36 7.95 7.62
CA ALA A 43 -4.15 7.50 6.96
C ALA A 43 -2.93 8.29 7.43
N ASP A 44 -1.76 7.65 7.38
CA ASP A 44 -0.50 8.30 7.67
C ASP A 44 -0.20 9.37 6.61
N ALA A 45 0.19 10.57 7.06
CA ALA A 45 0.48 11.67 6.16
C ALA A 45 1.77 11.41 5.36
N PRO A 46 1.78 11.60 4.03
CA PRO A 46 2.99 11.47 3.23
C PRO A 46 3.99 12.57 3.58
N THR A 47 5.24 12.18 3.83
CA THR A 47 6.34 13.09 4.21
C THR A 47 7.35 13.29 3.09
N LYS A 48 7.58 12.25 2.29
CA LYS A 48 8.47 12.28 1.13
C LYS A 48 7.95 11.32 0.08
N VAL A 49 7.99 11.74 -1.18
CA VAL A 49 7.73 10.88 -2.34
C VAL A 49 8.91 11.00 -3.30
N THR A 50 9.40 9.86 -3.78
CA THR A 50 10.44 9.80 -4.81
C THR A 50 10.05 8.76 -5.85
N ILE A 51 10.26 9.08 -7.12
CA ILE A 51 10.12 8.11 -8.21
C ILE A 51 11.42 7.35 -8.45
N VAL A 52 12.51 7.86 -7.87
CA VAL A 52 13.80 7.22 -7.99
C VAL A 52 14.12 6.43 -6.75
N GLY A 53 14.38 5.15 -7.01
CA GLY A 53 14.67 4.14 -6.04
C GLY A 53 15.98 4.32 -5.31
N VAL A 54 16.03 3.71 -4.13
CA VAL A 54 17.27 3.29 -3.48
C VAL A 54 17.31 1.77 -3.62
N ASP A 55 18.42 1.23 -4.12
CA ASP A 55 18.61 -0.19 -4.45
C ASP A 55 17.65 -0.72 -5.55
N TRP A 56 17.12 -1.95 -5.40
CA TRP A 56 16.29 -2.68 -6.37
C TRP A 56 14.82 -2.22 -6.44
N LYS A 57 14.42 -1.24 -5.63
CA LYS A 57 13.03 -0.78 -5.53
C LYS A 57 12.82 0.47 -6.36
N LEU A 58 11.90 0.43 -7.31
CA LEU A 58 11.46 1.58 -8.09
C LEU A 58 10.45 2.39 -7.27
N GLY A 59 10.69 3.68 -7.10
CA GLY A 59 9.82 4.57 -6.32
C GLY A 59 9.78 4.28 -4.80
N CYS A 60 9.46 5.31 -4.01
CA CYS A 60 9.15 5.16 -2.59
C CYS A 60 8.36 6.37 -2.06
N THR A 61 7.20 6.09 -1.46
CA THR A 61 6.47 7.02 -0.61
C THR A 61 6.73 6.72 0.86
N THR A 62 7.27 7.70 1.58
CA THR A 62 7.51 7.63 3.03
C THR A 62 6.39 8.36 3.76
N PHE A 63 5.82 7.70 4.76
CA PHE A 63 4.74 8.23 5.59
C PHE A 63 5.23 8.59 6.99
N SER A 64 4.56 9.53 7.65
CA SER A 64 4.78 9.83 9.06
C SER A 64 4.24 8.68 9.90
N THR A 65 5.07 8.02 10.69
CA THR A 65 4.64 6.91 11.54
C THR A 65 4.19 7.43 12.91
N TYR A 66 2.88 7.54 13.12
CA TYR A 66 2.35 7.64 14.48
C TYR A 66 2.13 6.22 15.00
N ALA A 67 2.99 5.80 15.95
CA ALA A 67 2.82 4.51 16.60
C ALA A 67 1.59 4.54 17.51
N SER A 68 0.42 4.18 16.99
CA SER A 68 -0.72 3.90 17.84
C SER A 68 -0.52 2.58 18.57
N LYS A 69 -0.86 2.55 19.86
CA LYS A 69 -0.84 1.32 20.66
C LYS A 69 -1.99 0.38 20.30
N PHE A 70 -3.07 0.91 19.72
CA PHE A 70 -4.27 0.17 19.33
C PHE A 70 -4.83 0.74 18.02
N TRP A 71 -5.19 -0.13 17.09
CA TRP A 71 -5.77 0.27 15.81
C TRP A 71 -7.29 0.15 15.84
N LYS A 72 -7.99 1.15 15.29
CA LYS A 72 -9.42 1.08 14.99
C LYS A 72 -9.66 0.48 13.61
N PHE A 73 -10.87 -0.02 13.39
CA PHE A 73 -11.28 -0.56 12.10
C PHE A 73 -11.08 0.46 10.97
N GLU A 74 -11.49 1.71 11.17
CA GLU A 74 -11.39 2.77 10.18
C GLU A 74 -9.93 3.15 9.89
N GLU A 75 -9.05 3.10 10.88
CA GLU A 75 -7.60 3.36 10.72
C GLU A 75 -6.94 2.27 9.86
N MET A 76 -7.28 0.99 10.12
CA MET A 76 -6.78 -0.13 9.33
C MET A 76 -7.33 -0.12 7.90
N LEU A 77 -8.61 0.24 7.74
CA LEU A 77 -9.25 0.36 6.44
C LEU A 77 -8.62 1.49 5.61
N ASP A 78 -8.40 2.66 6.22
CA ASP A 78 -7.75 3.79 5.55
C ASP A 78 -6.31 3.43 5.16
N LYS A 79 -5.57 2.72 6.03
CA LYS A 79 -4.23 2.23 5.73
C LYS A 79 -4.22 1.24 4.55
N MET A 80 -5.20 0.34 4.48
CA MET A 80 -5.35 -0.58 3.36
C MET A 80 -5.68 0.18 2.06
N ALA A 81 -6.55 1.18 2.12
CA ALA A 81 -6.88 2.02 0.96
C ALA A 81 -5.65 2.79 0.44
N SER A 82 -4.83 3.35 1.34
CA SER A 82 -3.55 3.99 1.00
C SER A 82 -2.58 3.05 0.29
N LEU A 83 -2.45 1.80 0.74
CA LEU A 83 -1.63 0.79 0.08
C LEU A 83 -2.15 0.45 -1.32
N LEU A 84 -3.47 0.42 -1.52
CA LEU A 84 -4.07 0.07 -2.81
C LEU A 84 -4.16 1.27 -3.79
N GLY A 85 -3.71 2.46 -3.38
CA GLY A 85 -3.73 3.66 -4.20
C GLY A 85 -2.92 3.54 -5.50
N GLY A 86 -1.71 3.00 -5.43
CA GLY A 86 -0.87 2.77 -6.61
C GLY A 86 -1.52 1.81 -7.61
N TYR A 87 -1.97 0.65 -7.12
CA TYR A 87 -2.74 -0.32 -7.91
C TYR A 87 -3.97 0.28 -8.59
N ALA A 88 -4.74 1.10 -7.86
CA ALA A 88 -5.95 1.72 -8.39
C ALA A 88 -5.63 2.68 -9.55
N VAL A 89 -4.57 3.47 -9.42
CA VAL A 89 -4.16 4.41 -10.48
C VAL A 89 -3.64 3.67 -11.71
N GLU A 90 -2.82 2.63 -11.54
CA GLU A 90 -2.37 1.81 -12.68
C GLU A 90 -3.55 1.25 -13.46
N LYS A 91 -4.55 0.72 -12.75
CA LYS A 91 -5.75 0.15 -13.37
C LYS A 91 -6.60 1.21 -14.08
N LEU A 92 -6.75 2.40 -13.49
CA LEU A 92 -7.63 3.45 -14.00
C LEU A 92 -7.01 4.26 -15.15
N LEU A 93 -5.72 4.57 -15.06
CA LEU A 93 -5.06 5.49 -15.99
C LEU A 93 -4.15 4.77 -17.00
N LEU A 94 -3.57 3.64 -16.63
CA LEU A 94 -2.57 2.94 -17.46
C LEU A 94 -3.13 1.70 -18.14
N GLY A 95 -4.33 1.25 -17.77
CA GLY A 95 -5.04 0.15 -18.43
C GLY A 95 -4.36 -1.22 -18.32
N GLY A 96 -3.33 -1.34 -17.48
CA GLY A 96 -2.53 -2.53 -17.30
C GLY A 96 -1.89 -2.56 -15.92
N LEU A 97 -1.97 -3.72 -15.27
CA LEU A 97 -1.38 -3.96 -13.96
C LEU A 97 0.01 -4.56 -14.10
N THR A 98 0.86 -4.29 -13.13
CA THR A 98 2.20 -4.85 -13.07
C THR A 98 2.52 -5.50 -11.73
N ASP A 99 3.61 -6.26 -11.69
CA ASP A 99 4.14 -6.88 -10.47
C ASP A 99 4.67 -5.85 -9.46
N GLY A 100 4.86 -4.59 -9.86
CA GLY A 100 5.27 -3.49 -8.99
C GLY A 100 4.35 -3.27 -7.79
N SER A 101 3.06 -3.63 -7.89
CA SER A 101 2.08 -3.52 -6.79
C SER A 101 2.08 -4.72 -5.83
N ALA A 102 2.92 -5.75 -6.04
CA ALA A 102 2.82 -7.02 -5.30
C ALA A 102 3.01 -6.86 -3.79
N ASN A 103 4.00 -6.06 -3.37
CA ASN A 103 4.27 -5.78 -1.95
C ASN A 103 3.10 -5.03 -1.27
N ASP A 104 2.42 -4.14 -2.00
CA ASP A 104 1.31 -3.38 -1.43
C ASP A 104 0.06 -4.25 -1.32
N MET A 105 -0.15 -5.15 -2.29
CA MET A 105 -1.18 -6.18 -2.25
C MET A 105 -0.97 -7.16 -1.09
N GLU A 106 0.27 -7.59 -0.86
CA GLU A 106 0.62 -8.46 0.26
C GLU A 106 0.26 -7.80 1.60
N LYS A 107 0.73 -6.57 1.83
CA LYS A 107 0.43 -5.83 3.07
C LYS A 107 -1.06 -5.51 3.24
N ALA A 108 -1.75 -5.14 2.16
CA ALA A 108 -3.19 -4.91 2.19
C ALA A 108 -3.93 -6.20 2.58
N THR A 109 -3.48 -7.33 2.04
CA THR A 109 -4.01 -8.65 2.36
C THR A 109 -3.77 -9.01 3.83
N GLU A 110 -2.58 -8.79 4.37
CA GLU A 110 -2.27 -8.99 5.79
C GLU A 110 -3.22 -8.19 6.70
N ILE A 111 -3.45 -6.91 6.39
CA ILE A 111 -4.39 -6.06 7.14
C ILE A 111 -5.81 -6.65 7.09
N ALA A 112 -6.25 -7.11 5.92
CA ALA A 112 -7.57 -7.75 5.78
C ALA A 112 -7.67 -9.03 6.62
N TYR A 113 -6.63 -9.86 6.64
CA TYR A 113 -6.55 -11.03 7.51
C TYR A 113 -6.62 -10.65 8.98
N GLU A 114 -5.90 -9.62 9.43
CA GLU A 114 -5.95 -9.18 10.81
C GLU A 114 -7.36 -8.68 11.21
N LEU A 115 -7.99 -7.86 10.35
CA LEU A 115 -9.34 -7.36 10.58
C LEU A 115 -10.38 -8.47 10.73
N VAL A 116 -10.30 -9.49 9.87
CA VAL A 116 -11.29 -10.57 9.78
C VAL A 116 -10.99 -11.68 10.78
N ILE A 117 -9.81 -12.29 10.68
CA ILE A 117 -9.47 -13.54 11.36
C ILE A 117 -9.03 -13.29 12.80
N LYS A 118 -8.20 -12.26 13.01
CA LYS A 118 -7.54 -12.00 14.30
C LYS A 118 -8.38 -11.15 15.23
N PHE A 119 -9.02 -10.10 14.70
CA PHE A 119 -9.73 -9.12 15.52
C PHE A 119 -11.26 -9.24 15.47
N GLY A 120 -11.83 -9.98 14.51
CA GLY A 120 -13.29 -10.12 14.40
C GLY A 120 -14.00 -8.78 14.24
N MET A 121 -13.38 -7.82 13.54
CA MET A 121 -13.88 -6.45 13.40
C MET A 121 -14.89 -6.28 12.26
N VAL A 122 -15.21 -7.35 11.54
CA VAL A 122 -16.19 -7.35 10.45
C VAL A 122 -17.55 -7.79 10.97
N LYS A 123 -18.55 -6.91 10.84
CA LYS A 123 -19.89 -7.07 11.43
C LYS A 123 -20.60 -8.35 10.97
N GLU A 124 -20.44 -8.72 9.71
CA GLU A 124 -21.06 -9.89 9.09
C GLU A 124 -20.53 -11.21 9.67
N ILE A 125 -19.29 -11.20 10.17
CA ILE A 125 -18.63 -12.35 10.81
C ILE A 125 -18.90 -12.34 12.32
N GLY A 126 -19.01 -11.15 12.91
CA GLY A 126 -19.20 -10.97 14.34
C GLY A 126 -17.89 -11.04 15.13
N PRO A 127 -17.96 -10.87 16.47
CA PRO A 127 -16.79 -10.74 17.34
C PRO A 127 -16.15 -12.10 17.67
N ILE A 128 -15.78 -12.85 16.64
CA ILE A 128 -15.10 -14.14 16.75
C ILE A 128 -13.68 -14.03 16.21
N GLN A 129 -12.75 -14.73 16.86
CA GLN A 129 -11.43 -14.97 16.31
C GLN A 129 -11.45 -16.32 15.60
N ILE A 130 -11.03 -16.35 14.34
CA ILE A 130 -10.95 -17.57 13.55
C ILE A 130 -9.53 -18.13 13.69
N ASN A 131 -9.40 -19.39 14.10
CA ASN A 131 -8.09 -20.03 14.09
C ASN A 131 -7.78 -20.53 12.68
N TYR A 132 -6.70 -20.01 12.09
CA TYR A 132 -6.29 -20.38 10.73
C TYR A 132 -5.97 -21.88 10.58
N GLN A 133 -5.54 -22.54 11.66
CA GLN A 133 -5.28 -23.99 11.66
C GLN A 133 -6.56 -24.79 11.45
N ASP A 134 -7.69 -24.33 11.97
CA ASP A 134 -8.98 -25.01 11.80
C ASP A 134 -9.48 -24.85 10.35
N CYS A 135 -9.23 -23.70 9.69
CA CYS A 135 -9.61 -23.47 8.29
C CYS A 135 -8.84 -24.36 7.28
N SER A 136 -7.58 -24.72 7.58
CA SER A 136 -6.79 -25.64 6.74
C SER A 136 -7.39 -27.04 6.71
N GLU A 137 -8.06 -27.46 7.78
CA GLU A 137 -8.73 -28.74 7.87
C GLU A 137 -10.00 -28.79 7.01
N TYR A 138 -10.77 -27.70 6.97
CA TYR A 138 -11.98 -27.61 6.13
C TYR A 138 -11.70 -27.59 4.62
N LEU A 139 -10.53 -27.09 4.19
CA LEU A 139 -10.13 -27.04 2.77
C LEU A 139 -9.46 -28.34 2.29
N LYS A 140 -9.17 -29.28 3.20
CA LYS A 140 -8.53 -30.58 2.87
C LYS A 140 -9.51 -31.70 2.54
N GLY A 141 -10.82 -31.42 2.50
CA GLY A 141 -11.85 -32.35 2.04
C GLY A 141 -12.22 -33.39 3.09
N GLY A 142 -13.50 -33.44 3.43
CA GLY A 142 -14.15 -34.63 3.98
C GLY A 142 -14.43 -35.66 2.89
#